data_AF-B8LQF9-F1
#
_entry.id   AF-B8LQF9-F1
#
_cell.length_a   1.000
_cell.length_b   1.000
_cell.length_c   1.000
_cell.angle_alpha   90.00
_cell.angle_beta   90.00
_cell.angle_gamma   90.00
#
_symmetry.space_group_name_H-M   'P 1'
#
loop_
_entity.id
_entity.type
_entity.pdbx_description
1 polymer ?
#
loop_
_entity_poly.entity_id
_entity_poly.type
_entity_poly.pdbx_seq_one_letter_code
_entity_poly.pdbx_strand_id
1 'polypeptide(L)'
;MPSSTYPRRRFDEVFLVEISSRILVTQEKHQQEEEEKKVRMAGKANVSVLMSEDASFHQKVAVEKRLKIGEVILRFAMIALALVAAVRVGTDTQTRTIFTIEKKAKYSDMKALVFLVVMNGIVASYSLLQGLRCVLSIYTQSPLTSKPLAWLIFALDQTMAYFSLAAAAAAAESAYLAERGQTEFQWMKVCIFYEKFCHQIGEGLVSTFLVSLSMATVSGMSAYHLFRLYGSKGKSIQ
;
A
#
# COMPACT_ATOMS: atom_id res chain seq x y z
N MET A 1 -70.79 17.99 -85.72
CA MET A 1 -70.08 17.40 -84.57
C MET A 1 -68.59 17.57 -84.81
N PRO A 2 -67.84 18.21 -83.89
CA PRO A 2 -66.80 17.46 -83.18
C PRO A 2 -66.65 17.83 -81.70
N SER A 3 -66.14 16.86 -80.94
CA SER A 3 -65.79 16.84 -79.52
C SER A 3 -64.42 17.49 -79.27
N SER A 4 -64.21 18.09 -78.09
CA SER A 4 -62.86 18.42 -77.60
C SER A 4 -62.77 18.38 -76.08
N THR A 5 -61.70 17.76 -75.62
CA THR A 5 -61.46 17.16 -74.30
C THR A 5 -60.62 18.10 -73.41
N TYR A 6 -60.96 18.15 -72.12
CA TYR A 6 -60.42 18.95 -71.00
C TYR A 6 -58.88 19.11 -70.86
N PRO A 7 -58.39 20.24 -70.29
CA PRO A 7 -57.02 20.39 -69.79
C PRO A 7 -56.97 20.18 -68.25
N ARG A 8 -57.08 18.94 -67.76
CA ARG A 8 -56.95 18.63 -66.31
C ARG A 8 -55.50 18.41 -65.84
N ARG A 9 -54.55 18.15 -66.77
CA ARG A 9 -53.18 17.71 -66.45
C ARG A 9 -52.25 18.75 -65.79
N ARG A 10 -52.52 20.06 -65.92
CA ARG A 10 -51.58 21.10 -65.45
C ARG A 10 -51.73 21.44 -63.96
N PHE A 11 -52.92 21.24 -63.38
CA PHE A 11 -53.15 21.48 -61.95
C PHE A 11 -52.52 20.38 -61.08
N ASP A 12 -52.53 19.13 -61.56
CA ASP A 12 -51.95 17.99 -60.85
C ASP A 12 -50.42 18.13 -60.69
N GLU A 13 -49.71 18.64 -61.71
CA GLU A 13 -48.26 18.82 -61.66
C GLU A 13 -47.83 19.88 -60.62
N VAL A 14 -48.51 21.03 -60.57
CA VAL A 14 -48.19 22.09 -59.59
C VAL A 14 -48.43 21.60 -58.17
N PHE A 15 -49.51 20.86 -57.94
CA PHE A 15 -49.82 20.27 -56.65
C PHE A 15 -48.80 19.20 -56.23
N LEU A 16 -48.36 18.35 -57.16
CA LEU A 16 -47.30 17.38 -56.91
C LEU A 16 -45.96 18.06 -56.57
N VAL A 17 -45.60 19.13 -57.28
CA VAL A 17 -44.37 19.90 -56.98
C VAL A 17 -44.43 20.51 -55.58
N GLU A 18 -45.56 21.12 -55.20
CA GLU A 18 -45.76 21.72 -53.87
C GLU A 18 -45.72 20.66 -52.75
N ILE A 19 -46.33 19.48 -52.97
CA ILE A 19 -46.25 18.34 -52.05
C ILE A 19 -44.80 17.85 -51.92
N SER A 20 -44.11 17.62 -53.03
CA SER A 20 -42.71 17.17 -53.01
C SER A 20 -41.80 18.17 -52.30
N SER A 21 -42.00 19.47 -52.51
CA SER A 21 -41.26 20.54 -51.83
C SER A 21 -41.52 20.51 -50.31
N ARG A 22 -42.78 20.38 -49.88
CA ARG A 22 -43.13 20.25 -48.44
C ARG A 22 -42.56 18.99 -47.80
N ILE A 23 -42.55 17.87 -48.53
CA ILE A 23 -41.95 16.61 -48.06
C ILE A 23 -40.44 16.80 -47.86
N LEU A 24 -39.72 17.38 -48.82
CA LEU A 24 -38.28 17.64 -48.71
C LEU A 24 -37.95 18.53 -47.51
N VAL A 25 -38.66 19.66 -47.35
CA VAL A 25 -38.45 20.57 -46.22
C VAL A 25 -38.75 19.88 -44.87
N THR A 26 -39.75 18.99 -44.82
CA THR A 26 -40.07 18.23 -43.61
C THR A 26 -39.00 17.18 -43.29
N GLN A 27 -38.45 16.52 -44.33
CA GLN A 27 -37.33 15.58 -44.20
C GLN A 27 -36.07 16.28 -43.69
N GLU A 28 -35.72 17.45 -44.24
CA GLU A 28 -34.56 18.25 -43.77
C GLU A 28 -34.71 18.66 -42.31
N LYS A 29 -35.91 19.10 -41.89
CA LYS A 29 -36.18 19.44 -40.47
C LYS A 29 -36.03 18.24 -39.55
N HIS A 30 -36.55 17.08 -39.92
CA HIS A 30 -36.40 15.86 -39.12
C HIS A 30 -34.95 15.41 -39.02
N GLN A 31 -34.18 15.53 -40.10
CA GLN A 31 -32.75 15.23 -40.10
C GLN A 31 -31.98 16.17 -39.18
N GLN A 32 -32.29 17.48 -39.22
CA GLN A 32 -31.67 18.47 -38.33
C GLN A 32 -32.00 18.21 -36.84
N GLU A 33 -33.25 17.90 -36.52
CA GLU A 33 -33.65 17.54 -35.14
C GLU A 33 -32.95 16.27 -34.62
N GLU A 34 -32.73 15.27 -35.50
CA GLU A 34 -32.01 14.05 -35.14
C GLU A 34 -30.52 14.33 -34.88
N GLU A 35 -29.88 15.18 -35.70
CA GLU A 35 -28.50 15.62 -35.48
C GLU A 35 -28.34 16.41 -34.18
N GLU A 36 -29.25 17.36 -33.89
CA GLU A 36 -29.24 18.10 -32.62
C GLU A 36 -29.41 17.17 -31.41
N LYS A 37 -30.29 16.16 -31.51
CA LYS A 37 -30.44 15.13 -30.47
C LYS A 37 -29.15 14.33 -30.28
N LYS A 38 -28.48 13.92 -31.36
CA LYS A 38 -27.18 13.21 -31.32
C LYS A 38 -26.10 14.06 -30.65
N VAL A 39 -25.98 15.33 -31.01
CA VAL A 39 -25.01 16.27 -30.40
C VAL A 39 -25.30 16.45 -28.90
N ARG A 40 -26.56 16.63 -28.51
CA ARG A 40 -26.95 16.77 -27.09
C ARG A 40 -26.67 15.49 -26.29
N MET A 41 -26.92 14.32 -26.88
CA MET A 41 -26.60 13.03 -26.25
C MET A 41 -25.09 12.81 -26.11
N ALA A 42 -24.29 13.14 -27.14
CA ALA A 42 -22.84 13.07 -27.08
C ALA A 42 -22.27 14.03 -26.01
N GLY A 43 -22.77 15.25 -25.92
CA GLY A 43 -22.41 16.20 -24.87
C GLY A 43 -22.72 15.67 -23.47
N LYS A 44 -23.92 15.09 -23.27
CA LYS A 44 -24.30 14.48 -21.99
C LYS A 44 -23.42 13.28 -21.62
N ALA A 45 -23.07 12.44 -22.60
CA ALA A 45 -22.15 11.32 -22.40
C ALA A 45 -20.75 11.80 -21.98
N ASN A 46 -20.18 12.78 -22.70
CA ASN A 46 -18.86 13.33 -22.38
C ASN A 46 -18.80 13.93 -20.97
N VAL A 47 -19.83 14.67 -20.56
CA VAL A 47 -19.93 15.22 -19.19
C VAL A 47 -19.96 14.09 -18.15
N SER A 48 -20.72 13.02 -18.39
CA SER A 48 -20.78 11.87 -17.45
C SER A 48 -19.44 11.13 -17.32
N VAL A 49 -18.66 11.04 -18.40
CA VAL A 49 -17.32 10.42 -18.39
C VAL A 49 -16.36 11.27 -17.57
N LEU A 50 -16.31 12.59 -17.81
CA LEU A 50 -15.44 13.51 -17.07
C LEU A 50 -15.74 13.49 -15.56
N MET A 51 -17.01 13.53 -15.17
CA MET A 51 -17.39 13.44 -13.75
C MET A 51 -16.95 12.11 -13.09
N SER A 52 -16.99 11.00 -13.84
CA SER A 52 -16.52 9.69 -13.37
C SER A 52 -14.99 9.65 -13.23
N GLU A 53 -14.26 10.25 -14.18
CA GLU A 53 -12.80 10.38 -14.13
C GLU A 53 -12.33 11.26 -12.96
N ASP A 54 -12.99 12.39 -12.73
CA ASP A 54 -12.72 13.29 -11.60
C ASP A 54 -12.99 12.58 -10.26
N ALA A 55 -14.13 11.90 -10.11
CA ALA A 55 -14.45 11.12 -8.92
C ALA A 55 -13.41 10.01 -8.67
N SER A 56 -13.00 9.29 -9.71
CA SER A 56 -11.95 8.26 -9.64
C SER A 56 -10.59 8.86 -9.25
N PHE A 57 -10.25 10.03 -9.80
CA PHE A 57 -9.02 10.75 -9.48
C PHE A 57 -9.00 11.20 -8.01
N HIS A 58 -10.08 11.83 -7.54
CA HIS A 58 -10.23 12.20 -6.13
C HIS A 58 -10.16 11.00 -5.19
N GLN A 59 -10.77 9.87 -5.55
CA GLN A 59 -10.68 8.64 -4.78
C GLN A 59 -9.25 8.11 -4.72
N LYS A 60 -8.52 8.09 -5.85
CA LYS A 60 -7.10 7.68 -5.88
C LYS A 60 -6.27 8.55 -4.96
N VAL A 61 -6.34 9.88 -5.11
CA VAL A 61 -5.60 10.85 -4.28
C VAL A 61 -5.91 10.66 -2.78
N ALA A 62 -7.19 10.45 -2.42
CA ALA A 62 -7.58 10.19 -1.04
C ALA A 62 -6.98 8.89 -0.49
N VAL A 63 -6.98 7.81 -1.28
CA VAL A 63 -6.34 6.53 -0.93
C VAL A 63 -4.83 6.70 -0.77
N GLU A 64 -4.16 7.44 -1.68
CA GLU A 64 -2.72 7.69 -1.55
C GLU A 64 -2.36 8.44 -0.27
N LYS A 65 -3.16 9.46 0.08
CA LYS A 65 -2.98 10.22 1.32
C LYS A 65 -3.16 9.33 2.55
N ARG A 66 -4.20 8.48 2.55
CA ARG A 66 -4.44 7.52 3.64
C ARG A 66 -3.31 6.49 3.77
N LEU A 67 -2.79 5.98 2.66
CA LEU A 67 -1.63 5.07 2.65
C LEU A 67 -0.38 5.77 3.22
N LYS A 68 -0.08 7.00 2.80
CA LYS A 68 1.06 7.76 3.34
C LYS A 68 0.93 8.01 4.85
N ILE A 69 -0.26 8.41 5.32
CA ILE A 69 -0.52 8.61 6.75
C ILE A 69 -0.38 7.28 7.51
N GLY A 70 -0.94 6.20 6.98
CA GLY A 70 -0.83 4.86 7.54
C GLY A 70 0.62 4.38 7.64
N GLU A 71 1.44 4.63 6.60
CA GLU A 71 2.87 4.31 6.61
C GLU A 71 3.58 5.05 7.73
N VAL A 72 3.34 6.35 7.88
CA VAL A 72 3.97 7.17 8.93
C VAL A 72 3.59 6.65 10.32
N ILE A 73 2.30 6.39 10.57
CA ILE A 73 1.82 5.86 11.86
C ILE A 73 2.49 4.50 12.14
N LEU A 74 2.54 3.62 11.14
CA LEU A 74 3.12 2.30 11.27
C LEU A 74 4.63 2.38 11.54
N ARG A 75 5.36 3.30 10.92
CA ARG A 75 6.79 3.55 11.20
C ARG A 75 7.01 3.99 12.64
N PHE A 76 6.21 4.91 13.16
CA PHE A 76 6.31 5.34 14.56
C PHE A 76 5.93 4.23 15.56
N ALA A 77 4.89 3.44 15.25
CA ALA A 77 4.52 2.28 16.03
C ALA A 77 5.65 1.23 16.07
N MET A 78 6.31 0.98 14.93
CA MET A 78 7.46 0.08 14.86
C MET A 78 8.65 0.58 15.69
N ILE A 79 8.93 1.88 15.71
CA ILE A 79 9.99 2.45 16.57
C ILE A 79 9.68 2.17 18.03
N ALA A 80 8.45 2.44 18.48
CA ALA A 80 8.04 2.19 19.86
C ALA A 80 8.18 0.70 20.23
N LEU A 81 7.66 -0.20 19.39
CA LEU A 81 7.76 -1.64 19.60
C LEU A 81 9.22 -2.13 19.59
N ALA A 82 10.02 -1.70 18.62
CA ALA A 82 11.42 -2.09 18.52
C ALA A 82 12.25 -1.62 19.72
N LEU A 83 12.00 -0.40 20.21
CA LEU A 83 12.63 0.11 21.43
C LEU A 83 12.16 -0.66 22.67
N VAL A 84 10.87 -0.98 22.79
CA VAL A 84 10.35 -1.82 23.88
C VAL A 84 11.03 -3.19 23.86
N ALA A 85 11.13 -3.85 22.69
CA ALA A 85 11.82 -5.12 22.55
C ALA A 85 13.30 -5.02 22.93
N ALA A 86 14.02 -4.03 22.40
CA ALA A 86 15.43 -3.81 22.67
C ALA A 86 15.69 -3.49 24.15
N VAL A 87 14.85 -2.69 24.80
CA VAL A 87 14.97 -2.36 26.23
C VAL A 87 14.63 -3.58 27.08
N ARG A 88 13.52 -4.28 26.80
CA ARG A 88 13.12 -5.46 27.58
C ARG A 88 14.22 -6.52 27.53
N VAL A 89 14.75 -6.85 26.36
CA VAL A 89 15.79 -7.88 26.22
C VAL A 89 17.16 -7.37 26.66
N GLY A 90 17.52 -6.13 26.31
CA GLY A 90 18.84 -5.57 26.61
C GLY A 90 19.06 -5.18 28.07
N THR A 91 17.99 -4.90 28.82
CA THR A 91 18.10 -4.66 30.28
C THR A 91 17.94 -5.93 31.11
N ASP A 92 17.71 -7.06 30.46
CA ASP A 92 17.45 -8.31 31.14
C ASP A 92 18.73 -8.91 31.72
N THR A 93 18.77 -8.97 33.05
CA THR A 93 19.84 -9.62 33.80
C THR A 93 19.24 -10.28 35.03
N GLN A 94 19.63 -11.52 35.30
CA GLN A 94 19.19 -12.26 36.48
C GLN A 94 20.35 -13.04 37.08
N THR A 95 20.61 -12.84 38.37
CA THR A 95 21.60 -13.62 39.13
C THR A 95 20.88 -14.71 39.91
N ARG A 96 21.34 -15.96 39.80
CA ARG A 96 20.84 -17.10 40.57
C ARG A 96 22.01 -17.96 41.06
N THR A 97 21.87 -18.49 42.27
CA THR A 97 22.76 -19.51 42.83
C THR A 97 22.35 -20.88 42.30
N ILE A 98 23.20 -21.50 41.46
CA ILE A 98 22.99 -22.85 40.93
C ILE A 98 24.17 -23.72 41.38
N PHE A 99 23.90 -24.83 42.08
CA PHE A 99 24.92 -25.73 42.65
C PHE A 99 26.01 -25.00 43.45
N THR A 100 25.59 -24.14 44.40
CA THR A 100 26.47 -23.36 45.30
C THR A 100 27.30 -22.25 44.61
N ILE A 101 27.18 -22.09 43.29
CA ILE A 101 27.88 -21.05 42.53
C ILE A 101 26.88 -19.98 42.07
N GLU A 102 27.19 -18.71 42.33
CA GLU A 102 26.43 -17.61 41.74
C GLU A 102 26.70 -17.50 40.24
N LYS A 103 25.66 -17.70 39.44
CA LYS A 103 25.69 -17.54 37.98
C LYS A 103 24.74 -16.41 37.59
N LYS A 104 25.30 -15.39 36.96
CA LYS A 104 24.57 -14.25 36.40
C LYS A 104 24.28 -14.50 34.93
N ALA A 105 23.00 -14.70 34.60
CA ALA A 105 22.54 -14.75 33.22
C ALA A 105 22.38 -13.31 32.68
N LYS A 106 23.00 -13.05 31.54
CA LYS A 106 22.86 -11.79 30.79
C LYS A 106 22.41 -12.10 29.37
N TYR A 107 21.68 -11.18 28.75
CA TYR A 107 21.34 -11.30 27.32
C TYR A 107 22.58 -11.43 26.42
N SER A 108 23.72 -10.85 26.84
CA SER A 108 25.01 -10.93 26.12
C SER A 108 25.57 -12.34 25.99
N ASP A 109 25.11 -13.27 26.83
CA ASP A 109 25.61 -14.65 26.85
C ASP A 109 25.01 -15.47 25.70
N MET A 110 23.87 -15.04 25.15
CA MET A 110 23.20 -15.68 24.02
C MET A 110 23.30 -14.83 22.76
N LYS A 111 24.06 -15.29 21.75
CA LYS A 111 24.26 -14.55 20.49
C LYS A 111 22.96 -14.21 19.76
N ALA A 112 21.94 -15.06 19.87
CA ALA A 112 20.62 -14.81 19.29
C ALA A 112 19.93 -13.58 19.90
N LEU A 113 20.03 -13.38 21.23
CA LEU A 113 19.44 -12.22 21.90
C LEU A 113 20.20 -10.93 21.58
N VAL A 114 21.54 -11.00 21.49
CA VAL A 114 22.36 -9.87 21.02
C VAL A 114 21.94 -9.48 19.60
N PHE A 115 21.78 -10.46 18.71
CA PHE A 115 21.32 -10.21 17.34
C PHE A 115 19.93 -9.58 17.31
N LEU A 116 18.99 -10.05 18.14
CA LEU A 116 17.65 -9.48 18.29
C LEU A 116 17.68 -8.00 18.72
N VAL A 117 18.48 -7.66 19.74
CA VAL A 117 18.60 -6.28 20.25
C VAL A 117 19.23 -5.36 19.20
N VAL A 118 20.33 -5.80 18.57
CA VAL A 118 21.00 -5.04 17.51
C VAL A 118 20.05 -4.80 16.34
N MET A 119 19.34 -5.83 15.88
CA MET A 119 18.41 -5.68 14.76
C MET A 119 17.24 -4.75 15.08
N ASN A 120 16.65 -4.82 16.28
CA ASN A 120 15.62 -3.87 16.69
C ASN A 120 16.16 -2.43 16.72
N GLY A 121 17.40 -2.21 17.15
CA GLY A 121 18.05 -0.90 17.08
C GLY A 121 18.22 -0.38 15.64
N ILE A 122 18.64 -1.24 14.70
CA ILE A 122 18.75 -0.89 13.28
C ILE A 122 17.37 -0.60 12.69
N VAL A 123 16.36 -1.43 12.97
CA VAL A 123 14.97 -1.23 12.52
C VAL A 123 14.39 0.09 13.05
N ALA A 124 14.62 0.42 14.32
CA ALA A 124 14.16 1.68 14.91
C ALA A 124 14.82 2.89 14.23
N SER A 125 16.14 2.83 14.02
CA SER A 125 16.91 3.90 13.36
C SER A 125 16.45 4.10 11.91
N TYR A 126 16.31 3.00 11.17
CA TYR A 126 15.82 3.00 9.78
C TYR A 126 14.38 3.53 9.69
N SER A 127 13.49 3.08 10.59
CA SER A 127 12.09 3.50 10.62
C SER A 127 11.95 4.98 10.96
N LEU A 128 12.84 5.53 11.80
CA LEU A 128 12.88 6.96 12.09
C LEU A 128 13.27 7.78 10.86
N LEU A 129 14.35 7.40 10.17
CA LEU A 129 14.79 8.10 8.94
C LEU A 129 13.70 8.08 7.87
N GLN A 130 13.07 6.93 7.66
CA GLN A 130 12.00 6.78 6.68
C GLN A 130 10.72 7.51 7.09
N GLY A 131 10.35 7.48 8.38
CA GLY A 131 9.24 8.24 8.92
C GLY A 131 9.43 9.75 8.72
N LEU A 132 10.62 10.27 9.01
CA LEU A 132 10.97 11.68 8.78
C LEU A 132 10.91 12.04 7.29
N ARG A 133 11.46 11.20 6.40
CA ARG A 133 11.36 11.40 4.95
C ARG A 133 9.89 11.46 4.49
N CYS A 134 9.03 10.58 4.99
CA CYS A 134 7.61 10.56 4.66
C CYS A 134 6.88 11.81 5.19
N VAL A 135 7.17 12.26 6.42
CA VAL A 135 6.61 13.49 6.98
C VAL A 135 7.06 14.71 6.18
N LEU A 136 8.33 14.81 5.82
CA LEU A 136 8.87 15.87 4.97
C LEU A 136 8.23 15.85 3.57
N SER A 137 7.99 14.67 3.01
CA SER A 137 7.28 14.54 1.72
C SER A 137 5.83 15.02 1.80
N ILE A 138 5.15 14.82 2.93
CA ILE A 138 3.80 15.37 3.16
C ILE A 138 3.83 16.89 3.27
N TYR A 139 4.81 17.45 4.00
CA TYR A 139 4.92 18.91 4.22
C TYR A 139 5.33 19.68 2.96
N THR A 140 6.32 19.18 2.23
CA THR A 140 6.87 19.85 1.02
C THR A 140 5.99 19.70 -0.22
N GLN A 141 4.93 18.88 -0.16
CA GLN A 141 4.04 18.52 -1.28
C GLN A 141 4.78 18.02 -2.54
N SER A 142 6.07 17.75 -2.43
CA SER A 142 6.94 17.39 -3.54
C SER A 142 7.15 15.88 -3.50
N PRO A 143 7.06 15.17 -4.65
CA PRO A 143 7.44 13.78 -4.71
C PRO A 143 8.97 13.69 -4.58
N LEU A 144 9.48 13.57 -3.34
CA LEU A 144 10.91 13.31 -3.05
C LEU A 144 11.39 11.95 -3.59
N THR A 145 10.52 11.16 -4.22
CA THR A 145 10.81 9.81 -4.67
C THR A 145 11.08 9.77 -6.16
N SER A 146 12.36 9.81 -6.54
CA SER A 146 12.79 9.44 -7.89
C SER A 146 12.64 7.92 -8.08
N LYS A 147 12.54 7.45 -9.34
CA LYS A 147 12.46 6.01 -9.65
C LYS A 147 13.55 5.15 -8.99
N PRO A 148 14.85 5.52 -9.02
CA PRO A 148 15.89 4.74 -8.33
C PRO A 148 15.71 4.78 -6.81
N LEU A 149 15.25 5.91 -6.26
CA LEU A 149 14.99 6.03 -4.83
C LEU A 149 13.81 5.15 -4.38
N ALA A 150 12.77 5.00 -5.21
CA ALA A 150 11.67 4.06 -4.94
C ALA A 150 12.16 2.61 -4.87
N TRP A 151 13.02 2.19 -5.81
CA TRP A 151 13.63 0.86 -5.80
C TRP A 151 14.53 0.65 -4.58
N LEU A 152 15.34 1.65 -4.22
CA LEU A 152 16.20 1.59 -3.04
C LEU A 152 15.39 1.44 -1.75
N ILE A 153 14.32 2.22 -1.59
CA ILE A 153 13.42 2.11 -0.44
C ILE A 153 12.79 0.74 -0.36
N PHE A 154 12.27 0.23 -1.48
CA PHE A 154 11.66 -1.10 -1.53
C PHE A 154 12.67 -2.20 -1.15
N ALA A 155 13.89 -2.14 -1.70
CA ALA A 155 14.95 -3.09 -1.36
C ALA A 155 15.32 -3.02 0.12
N LEU A 156 15.49 -1.82 0.69
CA LEU A 156 15.81 -1.64 2.10
C LEU A 156 14.68 -2.11 3.02
N ASP A 157 13.42 -1.79 2.71
CA ASP A 157 12.26 -2.26 3.48
C ASP A 157 12.20 -3.79 3.50
N GLN A 158 12.44 -4.43 2.35
CA GLN A 158 12.45 -5.88 2.22
C GLN A 158 13.61 -6.52 3.01
N THR A 159 14.84 -5.98 2.88
CA THR A 159 16.00 -6.46 3.63
C THR A 159 15.79 -6.36 5.13
N MET A 160 15.25 -5.23 5.60
CA MET A 160 14.98 -5.02 7.03
C MET A 160 13.87 -5.95 7.54
N ALA A 161 12.83 -6.22 6.75
CA ALA A 161 11.80 -7.21 7.09
C ALA A 161 12.39 -8.62 7.25
N TYR A 162 13.24 -9.05 6.32
CA TYR A 162 13.91 -10.35 6.39
C TYR A 162 14.86 -10.46 7.58
N PHE A 163 15.70 -9.46 7.83
CA PHE A 163 16.62 -9.49 8.97
C PHE A 163 15.90 -9.43 10.31
N SER A 164 14.83 -8.63 10.44
CA SER A 164 13.99 -8.61 11.64
C SER A 164 13.37 -9.98 11.91
N LEU A 165 12.80 -10.61 10.87
CA LEU A 165 12.22 -11.94 10.98
C LEU A 165 13.27 -13.02 11.31
N ALA A 166 14.45 -12.96 10.69
CA ALA A 166 15.55 -13.87 10.97
C ALA A 166 16.03 -13.75 12.43
N ALA A 167 16.12 -12.52 12.95
CA ALA A 167 16.49 -12.28 14.35
C ALA A 167 15.42 -12.81 15.32
N ALA A 168 14.14 -12.56 15.02
CA ALA A 168 13.03 -13.12 15.79
C ALA A 168 13.04 -14.66 15.76
N ALA A 169 13.26 -15.28 14.60
CA ALA A 169 13.33 -16.74 14.46
C ALA A 169 14.49 -17.35 15.25
N ALA A 170 15.70 -16.79 15.15
CA ALA A 170 16.86 -17.26 15.91
C ALA A 170 16.66 -17.14 17.43
N ALA A 171 16.06 -16.03 17.88
CA ALA A 171 15.73 -15.83 19.29
C ALA A 171 14.61 -16.77 19.76
N ALA A 172 13.60 -17.02 18.92
CA ALA A 172 12.50 -17.94 19.20
C ALA A 172 12.99 -19.39 19.33
N GLU A 173 13.88 -19.83 18.44
CA GLU A 173 14.52 -21.15 18.55
C GLU A 173 15.31 -21.28 19.84
N SER A 174 16.11 -20.26 20.17
CA SER A 174 16.88 -20.22 21.41
C SER A 174 15.99 -20.25 22.66
N ALA A 175 14.86 -19.52 22.63
CA ALA A 175 13.88 -19.51 23.71
C ALA A 175 13.17 -20.87 23.85
N TYR A 176 12.82 -21.51 22.73
CA TYR A 176 12.22 -22.83 22.71
C TYR A 176 13.14 -23.88 23.35
N LEU A 177 14.43 -23.84 23.02
CA LEU A 177 15.45 -24.70 23.62
C LEU A 177 15.63 -24.41 25.12
N ALA A 178 15.56 -23.14 25.53
CA ALA A 178 15.65 -22.75 26.94
C ALA A 178 14.47 -23.24 27.78
N GLU A 179 13.27 -23.34 27.20
CA GLU A 179 12.06 -23.80 27.89
C GLU A 179 11.93 -25.33 27.90
N ARG A 180 12.09 -25.98 26.74
CA ARG A 180 11.89 -27.43 26.58
C ARG A 180 13.13 -28.24 26.94
N GLY A 181 14.33 -27.69 26.75
CA GLY A 181 15.57 -28.45 26.72
C GLY A 181 15.64 -29.41 25.53
N GLN A 182 16.75 -30.13 25.40
CA GLN A 182 16.95 -31.20 24.43
C GLN A 182 17.75 -32.32 25.08
N THR A 183 17.11 -33.48 25.31
CA THR A 183 17.73 -34.62 26.00
C THR A 183 18.89 -35.22 25.22
N GLU A 184 18.76 -35.29 23.89
CA GLU A 184 19.81 -35.82 22.99
C GLU A 184 21.12 -35.03 23.09
N PHE A 185 21.05 -33.72 23.37
CA PHE A 185 22.20 -32.84 23.51
C PHE A 185 22.55 -32.54 24.97
N GLN A 186 21.88 -33.18 25.95
CA GLN A 186 22.00 -32.89 27.38
C GLN A 186 21.73 -31.41 27.74
N TRP A 187 20.93 -30.70 26.93
CA TRP A 187 20.55 -29.32 27.21
C TRP A 187 19.41 -29.30 28.22
N MET A 188 19.74 -28.82 29.43
CA MET A 188 18.77 -28.67 30.52
C MET A 188 17.81 -27.50 30.25
N LYS A 189 16.61 -27.57 30.84
CA LYS A 189 15.64 -26.48 30.83
C LYS A 189 16.17 -25.30 31.65
N VAL A 190 16.59 -24.24 30.95
CA VAL A 190 17.18 -23.04 31.57
C VAL A 190 16.12 -22.17 32.25
N CYS A 191 14.91 -22.10 31.67
CA CYS A 191 13.86 -21.21 32.15
C CYS A 191 13.31 -21.58 33.54
N ILE A 192 13.52 -22.81 34.01
CA ILE A 192 13.16 -23.21 35.38
C ILE A 192 14.02 -22.46 36.42
N PHE A 193 15.28 -22.18 36.10
CA PHE A 193 16.18 -21.45 36.99
C PHE A 193 16.02 -19.93 36.85
N TYR A 194 15.80 -19.46 35.61
CA TYR A 194 15.77 -18.05 35.24
C TYR A 194 14.40 -17.62 34.69
N GLU A 195 13.34 -17.90 35.45
CA GLU A 195 11.95 -17.65 35.01
C GLU A 195 11.69 -16.19 34.60
N LYS A 196 12.15 -15.23 35.40
CA LYS A 196 12.00 -13.80 35.12
C LYS A 196 12.69 -13.40 33.81
N PHE A 197 13.91 -13.86 33.60
CA PHE A 197 14.68 -13.61 32.38
C PHE A 197 13.96 -14.17 31.15
N CYS A 198 13.53 -15.43 31.21
CA CYS A 198 12.78 -16.04 30.11
C CYS A 198 11.45 -15.35 29.82
N HIS A 199 10.71 -14.92 30.85
CA HIS A 199 9.47 -14.18 30.66
C HIS A 199 9.70 -12.83 29.97
N GLN A 200 10.71 -12.08 30.41
CA GLN A 200 11.06 -10.77 29.85
C GLN A 200 11.57 -10.86 28.40
N ILE A 201 12.34 -11.90 28.08
CA ILE A 201 12.71 -12.23 26.68
C ILE A 201 11.47 -12.56 25.85
N GLY A 202 10.55 -13.35 26.40
CA GLY A 202 9.29 -13.71 25.75
C GLY A 202 8.49 -12.47 25.33
N GLU A 203 8.34 -11.49 26.22
CA GLU A 203 7.69 -10.22 25.90
C GLU A 203 8.41 -9.45 24.77
N GLY A 204 9.74 -9.39 24.82
CA GLY A 204 10.55 -8.75 23.77
C GLY A 204 10.45 -9.46 22.42
N LEU A 205 10.34 -10.78 22.44
CA LEU A 205 10.16 -11.61 21.25
C LEU A 205 8.80 -11.36 20.59
N VAL A 206 7.72 -11.34 21.38
CA VAL A 206 6.37 -10.98 20.89
C VAL A 206 6.39 -9.60 20.24
N SER A 207 7.02 -8.63 20.89
CA SER A 207 7.17 -7.28 20.34
C SER A 207 7.94 -7.26 19.01
N THR A 208 9.03 -8.03 18.90
CA THR A 208 9.80 -8.14 17.65
C THR A 208 9.04 -8.84 16.52
N PHE A 209 8.18 -9.82 16.83
CA PHE A 209 7.28 -10.42 15.83
C PHE A 209 6.28 -9.40 15.29
N LEU A 210 5.71 -8.54 16.14
CA LEU A 210 4.83 -7.44 15.71
C LEU A 210 5.56 -6.44 14.82
N VAL A 211 6.82 -6.11 15.14
CA VAL A 211 7.69 -5.28 14.28
C VAL A 211 7.90 -5.95 12.93
N SER A 212 8.19 -7.25 12.90
CA SER A 212 8.44 -7.99 11.65
C SER A 212 7.21 -8.03 10.74
N LEU A 213 6.01 -8.23 11.31
CA LEU A 213 4.75 -8.17 10.57
C LEU A 213 4.45 -6.76 10.03
N SER A 214 4.74 -5.74 10.84
CA SER A 214 4.60 -4.34 10.44
C SER A 214 5.56 -3.98 9.30
N MET A 215 6.80 -4.46 9.35
CA MET A 215 7.79 -4.29 8.29
C MET A 215 7.36 -4.97 6.99
N ALA A 216 6.78 -6.17 7.06
CA ALA A 216 6.23 -6.84 5.89
C ALA A 216 5.09 -6.03 5.24
N THR A 217 4.22 -5.43 6.07
CA THR A 217 3.13 -4.56 5.59
C THR A 217 3.68 -3.32 4.90
N VAL A 218 4.66 -2.65 5.51
CA VAL A 218 5.34 -1.49 4.92
C VAL A 218 6.04 -1.85 3.61
N SER A 219 6.71 -3.01 3.53
CA SER A 219 7.33 -3.47 2.28
C SER A 219 6.28 -3.65 1.17
N GLY A 220 5.11 -4.20 1.50
CA GLY A 220 3.98 -4.29 0.59
C GLY A 220 3.48 -2.92 0.10
N MET A 221 3.44 -1.91 0.98
CA MET A 221 3.09 -0.54 0.61
C MET A 221 4.13 0.10 -0.32
N SER A 222 5.42 -0.11 -0.03
CA SER A 222 6.54 0.32 -0.87
C SER A 222 6.50 -0.33 -2.26
N ALA A 223 6.21 -1.64 -2.33
CA ALA A 223 6.02 -2.36 -3.58
C ALA A 223 4.84 -1.80 -4.38
N TYR A 224 3.69 -1.56 -3.73
CA TYR A 224 2.51 -0.97 -4.35
C TYR A 224 2.84 0.42 -4.95
N HIS A 225 3.53 1.27 -4.19
CA HIS A 225 3.95 2.59 -4.67
C HIS A 225 4.92 2.49 -5.86
N LEU A 226 5.87 1.55 -5.81
CA LEU A 226 6.81 1.28 -6.89
C LEU A 226 6.09 0.84 -8.18
N PHE A 227 5.19 -0.15 -8.10
CA PHE A 227 4.44 -0.63 -9.26
C PHE A 227 3.55 0.46 -9.86
N ARG A 228 2.91 1.28 -9.03
CA ARG A 228 2.09 2.41 -9.50
C ARG A 228 2.93 3.46 -10.24
N LEU A 229 4.16 3.72 -9.78
CA LEU A 229 5.08 4.66 -10.44
C LEU A 229 5.50 4.17 -11.84
N TYR A 230 5.63 2.86 -12.04
CA TYR A 230 5.90 2.27 -13.35
C TYR A 230 4.66 2.23 -14.26
N GLY A 231 3.48 1.94 -13.71
CA GLY A 231 2.22 1.89 -14.46
C GLY A 231 1.77 3.24 -15.04
N SER A 232 2.19 4.37 -14.45
CA SER A 232 1.81 5.71 -14.94
C SER A 232 2.44 6.10 -16.30
N LYS A 233 3.40 5.33 -16.83
CA LYS A 233 4.12 5.68 -18.08
C LYS A 233 3.31 5.58 -19.38
N GLY A 234 2.06 5.11 -19.32
CA GLY A 234 1.21 4.99 -20.51
C GLY A 234 0.59 6.28 -21.07
N LYS A 235 0.76 7.45 -20.43
CA LYS A 235 0.09 8.71 -20.84
C LYS A 235 1.02 9.89 -21.22
N SER A 236 2.30 9.65 -21.49
CA SER A 236 3.26 10.73 -21.86
C SER A 236 3.98 10.52 -23.20
N ILE A 237 3.41 9.68 -24.07
CA ILE A 237 3.82 9.54 -25.48
C ILE A 237 2.56 9.72 -26.33
N GLN A 238 2.08 10.96 -26.43
CA GLN A 238 1.21 11.49 -27.48
C GLN A 238 1.40 13.01 -27.50
#